data_AF-A0A7V9HWN3-F1
#
_entry.id   AF-A0A7V9HWN3-F1
#
_cell.length_a   1.000
_cell.length_b   1.000
_cell.length_c   1.000
_cell.angle_alpha   90.00
_cell.angle_beta   90.00
_cell.angle_gamma   90.00
#
_symmetry.space_group_name_H-M   'P 1'
#
loop_
_entity.id
_entity.type
_entity.pdbx_description
1 polymer ?
#
loop_
_entity_poly.entity_id
_entity_poly.type
_entity_poly.pdbx_seq_one_letter_code
_entity_poly.pdbx_strand_id
1 'polypeptide(L)'
;MLFIESKTLGLKLDGSGRIRLLEELWEKNLVPLIRSARFNLFDHVLLGQERIDELETAIALSAESENREAYVRGDLFCLSDHVFFIVFDENQGEAPVIRAGLVYETRTTEPYRKLDAFCREVRELVLPHSDSSTVATEEYPPQWQHGKPRVPEGFKRFIAKQDTDSLYTSLRKETMGERIRAASLLEDASARVFLRRAKEAHVEGYAAKLLSGDAVGSYESSIGRLEDAGLVGREVQISCRKTGHALFRLPTAHALAVVTVSDATCSECGCAVADEKVEEVVAPTRLASSLLEDGSWLISRLHYLLREQGVPESEIAVGPSNGDGYGQMMANICGESFLLMARDGDLTPAFARWAIDQELETEAAHLVVVATGRVHNQAGVLLHNHARRRVQAGHDFEMVLADEAAVAGRELRLAFERVSQRILAEQLCDLDSSIGLSISRLIITKFKLLQSTAEDVGNQNPSSESAPEFLHPKRPLTLAAHASVNARSVFTPEEVLPPEATESFAGDNPNSMETQVDSNHQG
;
A
#
# COMPACT_ATOMS: atom_id res chain seq x y z
N MET A 1 -8.76 3.35 9.29
CA MET A 1 -9.67 2.86 8.21
C MET A 1 -10.53 1.74 8.76
N LEU A 2 -11.80 1.65 8.37
CA LEU A 2 -12.72 0.63 8.88
C LEU A 2 -12.96 -0.49 7.87
N PHE A 3 -13.11 -1.70 8.38
CA PHE A 3 -13.55 -2.88 7.63
C PHE A 3 -14.85 -3.39 8.21
N ILE A 4 -15.60 -4.12 7.40
CA ILE A 4 -16.83 -4.80 7.79
C ILE A 4 -16.82 -6.23 7.27
N GLU A 5 -17.10 -7.17 8.17
CA GLU A 5 -17.20 -8.60 7.89
C GLU A 5 -18.54 -9.11 8.40
N SER A 6 -19.21 -10.01 7.66
CA SER A 6 -20.53 -10.52 8.05
C SER A 6 -20.77 -11.97 7.65
N LYS A 7 -21.65 -12.61 8.42
CA LYS A 7 -22.15 -13.96 8.20
C LYS A 7 -23.67 -13.97 8.26
N THR A 8 -24.29 -14.87 7.51
CA THR A 8 -25.73 -15.09 7.53
C THR A 8 -26.06 -16.47 8.09
N LEU A 9 -27.15 -16.55 8.85
CA LEU A 9 -27.73 -17.78 9.37
C LEU A 9 -29.15 -17.88 8.81
N GLY A 10 -29.43 -18.93 8.03
CA GLY A 10 -30.75 -19.21 7.46
C GLY A 10 -31.74 -19.69 8.52
N LEU A 11 -32.26 -18.75 9.31
CA LEU A 11 -33.16 -19.01 10.42
C LEU A 11 -34.09 -17.83 10.67
N LYS A 12 -35.39 -18.10 10.83
CA LYS A 12 -36.36 -17.09 11.22
C LYS A 12 -36.47 -16.99 12.74
N LEU A 13 -36.43 -15.77 13.26
CA LEU A 13 -36.97 -15.43 14.58
C LEU A 13 -38.25 -14.61 14.42
N ASP A 14 -39.23 -14.83 15.28
CA ASP A 14 -40.38 -13.96 15.47
C ASP A 14 -40.02 -12.74 16.35
N GLY A 15 -40.96 -11.81 16.56
CA GLY A 15 -40.72 -10.65 17.41
C GLY A 15 -40.29 -11.01 18.84
N SER A 16 -40.89 -12.04 19.44
CA SER A 16 -40.54 -12.49 20.79
C SER A 16 -39.13 -13.09 20.87
N GLY A 17 -38.77 -13.97 19.91
CA GLY A 17 -37.43 -14.54 19.80
C GLY A 17 -36.33 -13.50 19.56
N ARG A 18 -36.63 -12.40 18.86
CA ARG A 18 -35.68 -11.28 18.66
C ARG A 18 -35.42 -10.51 19.95
N ILE A 19 -36.48 -10.14 20.69
CA ILE A 19 -36.35 -9.42 21.97
C ILE A 19 -35.55 -10.28 22.95
N ARG A 20 -35.94 -11.55 23.11
CA ARG A 20 -35.28 -12.52 23.97
C ARG A 20 -33.80 -12.73 23.63
N LEU A 21 -33.44 -12.82 22.35
CA LEU A 21 -32.04 -12.93 21.95
C LEU A 21 -31.21 -11.72 22.41
N LEU A 22 -31.77 -10.52 22.36
CA LEU A 22 -31.09 -9.31 22.85
C LEU A 22 -30.99 -9.26 24.38
N GLU A 23 -31.90 -9.89 25.11
CA GLU A 23 -31.82 -10.10 26.57
C GLU A 23 -30.67 -11.04 26.93
N GLU A 24 -30.65 -12.24 26.34
CA GLU A 24 -29.64 -13.26 26.62
C GLU A 24 -28.22 -12.82 26.18
N LEU A 25 -28.10 -11.96 25.17
CA LEU A 25 -26.83 -11.30 24.82
C LEU A 25 -26.43 -10.23 25.85
N TRP A 26 -27.37 -9.46 26.39
CA TRP A 26 -27.10 -8.49 27.46
C TRP A 26 -26.63 -9.20 28.74
N GLU A 27 -27.24 -10.32 29.12
CA GLU A 27 -26.77 -11.16 30.24
C GLU A 27 -25.33 -11.66 30.06
N LYS A 28 -24.88 -11.86 28.81
CA LYS A 28 -23.49 -12.18 28.45
C LYS A 28 -22.55 -10.95 28.41
N ASN A 29 -22.99 -9.79 28.88
CA ASN A 29 -22.31 -8.48 28.86
C ASN A 29 -22.19 -7.83 27.47
N LEU A 30 -22.95 -8.30 26.46
CA LEU A 30 -23.05 -7.66 25.15
C LEU A 30 -24.24 -6.71 25.17
N VAL A 31 -24.00 -5.46 25.60
CA VAL A 31 -25.06 -4.45 25.76
C VAL A 31 -25.65 -4.03 24.40
N PRO A 32 -26.96 -4.26 24.14
CA PRO A 32 -27.63 -3.91 22.89
C PRO A 32 -27.95 -2.40 22.84
N LEU A 33 -27.15 -1.62 22.11
CA LEU A 33 -27.17 -0.16 22.13
C LEU A 33 -28.52 0.45 21.75
N ILE A 34 -29.18 -0.06 20.70
CA ILE A 34 -30.45 0.46 20.19
C ILE A 34 -31.55 0.15 21.21
N ARG A 35 -31.63 -1.09 21.71
CA ARG A 35 -32.59 -1.47 22.76
C ARG A 35 -32.36 -0.69 24.05
N SER A 36 -31.12 -0.53 24.53
CA SER A 36 -30.81 0.29 25.70
C SER A 36 -31.23 1.76 25.52
N ALA A 37 -31.09 2.33 24.31
CA ALA A 37 -31.59 3.67 24.02
C ALA A 37 -33.13 3.76 24.09
N ARG A 38 -33.86 2.74 23.59
CA ARG A 38 -35.32 2.64 23.76
C ARG A 38 -35.73 2.49 25.23
N PHE A 39 -35.01 1.67 26.01
CA PHE A 39 -35.28 1.45 27.42
C PHE A 39 -35.13 2.73 28.25
N ASN A 40 -34.09 3.53 28.00
CA ASN A 40 -33.93 4.83 28.65
C ASN A 40 -35.06 5.81 28.30
N LEU A 41 -35.58 5.77 27.06
CA LEU A 41 -36.76 6.55 26.68
C LEU A 41 -38.02 6.06 27.42
N PHE A 42 -38.21 4.75 27.54
CA PHE A 42 -39.35 4.15 28.25
C PHE A 42 -39.33 4.45 29.75
N ASP A 43 -38.17 4.41 30.41
CA ASP A 43 -37.99 4.82 31.81
C ASP A 43 -38.45 6.27 32.03
N HIS A 44 -38.03 7.19 31.15
CA HIS A 44 -38.44 8.60 31.20
C HIS A 44 -39.94 8.82 30.92
N VAL A 45 -40.58 7.98 30.10
CA VAL A 45 -42.03 8.07 29.80
C VAL A 45 -42.88 7.48 30.92
N LEU A 46 -42.45 6.36 31.52
CA LEU A 46 -43.18 5.64 32.56
C LEU A 46 -42.93 6.17 33.97
N LEU A 47 -41.87 6.97 34.15
CA LEU A 47 -41.39 7.47 35.45
C LEU A 47 -40.99 6.33 36.41
N GLY A 48 -40.49 5.21 35.87
CA GLY A 48 -40.01 4.07 36.64
C GLY A 48 -39.81 2.79 35.82
N GLN A 49 -38.90 1.95 36.30
CA GLN A 49 -38.40 0.77 35.56
C GLN A 49 -39.36 -0.44 35.55
N GLU A 50 -40.28 -0.53 36.51
CA GLU A 50 -41.11 -1.73 36.77
C GLU A 50 -42.00 -2.18 35.60
N ARG A 51 -42.19 -1.34 34.58
CA ARG A 51 -43.13 -1.58 33.46
C ARG A 51 -42.52 -1.38 32.07
N ILE A 52 -41.18 -1.31 31.98
CA ILE A 52 -40.49 -1.10 30.69
C ILE A 52 -40.70 -2.29 29.75
N ASP A 53 -40.60 -3.51 30.25
CA ASP A 53 -40.76 -4.73 29.43
C ASP A 53 -42.21 -4.93 28.96
N GLU A 54 -43.20 -4.57 29.79
CA GLU A 54 -44.61 -4.52 29.39
C GLU A 54 -44.81 -3.54 28.22
N LEU A 55 -44.16 -2.38 28.27
CA LEU A 55 -44.26 -1.35 27.24
C LEU A 55 -43.54 -1.75 25.95
N GLU A 56 -42.33 -2.33 26.02
CA GLU A 56 -41.66 -2.87 24.83
C GLU A 56 -42.53 -3.93 24.14
N THR A 57 -43.06 -4.89 24.92
CA THR A 57 -43.92 -5.96 24.41
C THR A 57 -45.20 -5.41 23.76
N ALA A 58 -45.86 -4.45 24.41
CA ALA A 58 -47.08 -3.84 23.87
C ALA A 58 -46.84 -3.06 22.56
N ILE A 59 -45.74 -2.30 22.49
CA ILE A 59 -45.37 -1.56 21.27
C ILE A 59 -44.96 -2.54 20.16
N ALA A 60 -44.22 -3.61 20.47
CA ALA A 60 -43.83 -4.62 19.49
C ALA A 60 -45.05 -5.28 18.83
N LEU A 61 -46.03 -5.71 19.64
CA LEU A 61 -47.27 -6.31 19.15
C LEU A 61 -48.10 -5.36 18.27
N SER A 62 -48.18 -4.06 18.63
CA SER A 62 -48.87 -3.05 17.80
C SER A 62 -48.12 -2.80 16.48
N ALA A 63 -46.81 -2.60 16.51
CA ALA A 63 -46.00 -2.34 15.32
C ALA A 63 -46.06 -3.49 14.30
N GLU A 64 -45.90 -4.73 14.76
CA GLU A 64 -45.90 -5.92 13.90
C GLU A 64 -47.29 -6.24 13.33
N SER A 65 -48.37 -5.90 14.04
CA SER A 65 -49.75 -6.16 13.59
C SER A 65 -50.33 -5.06 12.70
N GLU A 66 -50.05 -3.78 12.99
CA GLU A 66 -50.58 -2.64 12.25
C GLU A 66 -49.76 -2.31 11.00
N ASN A 67 -48.44 -2.18 11.14
CA ASN A 67 -47.56 -1.75 10.06
C ASN A 67 -46.99 -2.93 9.25
N ARG A 68 -47.04 -4.15 9.80
CA ARG A 68 -46.36 -5.35 9.28
C ARG A 68 -44.83 -5.18 9.16
N GLU A 69 -44.27 -4.28 9.94
CA GLU A 69 -42.83 -4.08 10.05
C GLU A 69 -42.31 -4.73 11.33
N ALA A 70 -41.13 -5.33 11.25
CA ALA A 70 -40.38 -5.81 12.39
C ALA A 70 -40.12 -4.69 13.40
N TYR A 71 -40.60 -4.84 14.65
CA TYR A 71 -40.29 -3.90 15.72
C TYR A 71 -38.79 -3.90 16.05
N VAL A 72 -38.20 -5.09 16.19
CA VAL A 72 -36.75 -5.28 16.28
C VAL A 72 -36.20 -5.66 14.91
N ARG A 73 -35.57 -4.70 14.23
CA ARG A 73 -34.80 -4.94 12.98
C ARG A 73 -33.38 -5.44 13.25
N GLY A 74 -32.86 -5.22 14.45
CA GLY A 74 -31.51 -5.64 14.86
C GLY A 74 -30.94 -4.74 15.96
N ASP A 75 -29.65 -4.90 16.25
CA ASP A 75 -28.94 -4.11 17.27
C ASP A 75 -27.41 -4.06 17.05
N LEU A 76 -26.73 -3.21 17.83
CA LEU A 76 -25.30 -2.96 17.83
C LEU A 76 -24.70 -3.23 19.22
N PHE A 77 -23.52 -3.83 19.25
CA PHE A 77 -22.79 -4.11 20.49
C PHE A 77 -21.41 -3.44 20.42
N CYS A 78 -21.22 -2.40 21.23
CA CYS A 78 -20.04 -1.54 21.17
C CYS A 78 -18.95 -2.00 22.16
N LEU A 79 -17.81 -2.48 21.63
CA LEU A 79 -16.60 -2.77 22.42
C LEU A 79 -15.53 -1.70 22.17
N SER A 80 -14.36 -1.81 22.81
CA SER A 80 -13.29 -0.80 22.72
C SER A 80 -12.69 -0.70 21.31
N ASP A 81 -12.28 -1.82 20.72
CA ASP A 81 -11.58 -1.88 19.42
C ASP A 81 -12.44 -2.39 18.25
N HIS A 82 -13.74 -2.65 18.48
CA HIS A 82 -14.69 -3.11 17.46
C HIS A 82 -16.16 -2.82 17.81
N VAL A 83 -17.05 -3.08 16.86
CA VAL A 83 -18.52 -3.08 17.02
C VAL A 83 -19.08 -4.34 16.38
N PHE A 84 -19.80 -5.16 17.14
CA PHE A 84 -20.64 -6.20 16.53
C PHE A 84 -22.00 -5.63 16.14
N PHE A 85 -22.67 -6.26 15.18
CA PHE A 85 -24.05 -5.98 14.85
C PHE A 85 -24.82 -7.26 14.54
N ILE A 86 -26.14 -7.20 14.73
CA ILE A 86 -27.11 -8.19 14.25
C ILE A 86 -28.18 -7.43 13.46
N VAL A 87 -28.56 -7.94 12.29
CA VAL A 87 -29.74 -7.52 11.53
C VAL A 87 -30.61 -8.73 11.26
N PHE A 88 -31.92 -8.59 11.45
CA PHE A 88 -32.92 -9.60 11.12
C PHE A 88 -33.55 -9.22 9.77
N ASP A 89 -33.13 -9.89 8.70
CA ASP A 89 -33.58 -9.58 7.35
C ASP A 89 -34.80 -10.44 6.97
N GLU A 90 -35.93 -9.77 6.72
CA GLU A 90 -37.18 -10.37 6.24
C GLU A 90 -37.51 -9.98 4.79
N ASN A 91 -36.70 -9.14 4.14
CA ASN A 91 -37.08 -8.39 2.94
C ASN A 91 -36.49 -8.93 1.63
N GLN A 92 -35.46 -9.80 1.67
CA GLN A 92 -34.75 -10.21 0.45
C GLN A 92 -35.44 -11.28 -0.43
N GLY A 93 -36.64 -11.77 -0.07
CA GLY A 93 -37.39 -12.75 -0.86
C GLY A 93 -36.80 -14.17 -0.89
N GLU A 94 -35.53 -14.33 -0.54
CA GLU A 94 -34.95 -15.57 -0.03
C GLU A 94 -35.51 -15.88 1.38
N ALA A 95 -35.18 -17.06 1.93
CA ALA A 95 -35.57 -17.40 3.29
C ALA A 95 -35.02 -16.36 4.30
N PRO A 96 -35.77 -15.97 5.34
CA PRO A 96 -35.34 -14.95 6.28
C PRO A 96 -34.02 -15.35 6.97
N VAL A 97 -33.12 -14.38 7.11
CA VAL A 97 -31.76 -14.59 7.63
C VAL A 97 -31.45 -13.69 8.81
N ILE A 98 -30.72 -14.25 9.79
CA ILE A 98 -30.00 -13.46 10.79
C ILE A 98 -28.64 -13.11 10.18
N ARG A 99 -28.36 -11.83 9.95
CA ARG A 99 -27.04 -11.34 9.54
C ARG A 99 -26.31 -10.84 10.78
N ALA A 100 -25.24 -11.52 11.18
CA ALA A 100 -24.34 -11.06 12.24
C ALA A 100 -23.03 -10.58 11.62
N GLY A 101 -22.43 -9.53 12.18
CA GLY A 101 -21.19 -8.99 11.65
C GLY A 101 -20.37 -8.16 12.61
N LEU A 102 -19.23 -7.71 12.11
CA LEU A 102 -18.16 -7.05 12.85
C LEU A 102 -17.66 -5.85 12.05
N VAL A 103 -17.64 -4.67 12.67
CA VAL A 103 -16.96 -3.47 12.18
C VAL A 103 -15.72 -3.23 13.02
N TYR A 104 -14.57 -3.11 12.38
CA TYR A 104 -13.26 -3.10 13.04
C TYR A 104 -12.24 -2.21 12.30
N GLU A 105 -11.10 -1.94 12.93
CA GLU A 105 -9.99 -1.18 12.35
C GLU A 105 -8.79 -2.10 12.03
N THR A 106 -7.88 -1.65 11.16
CA THR A 106 -6.57 -2.28 10.86
C THR A 106 -5.79 -2.78 12.10
N ARG A 107 -5.98 -2.14 13.26
CA ARG A 107 -5.29 -2.44 14.54
C ARG A 107 -6.03 -3.47 15.41
N THR A 108 -7.29 -3.81 15.09
CA THR A 108 -8.09 -4.78 15.86
C THR A 108 -7.46 -6.17 15.78
N THR A 109 -7.19 -6.79 16.92
CA THR A 109 -6.59 -8.12 16.97
C THR A 109 -7.60 -9.22 16.65
N GLU A 110 -7.20 -10.15 15.77
CA GLU A 110 -7.94 -11.37 15.40
C GLU A 110 -9.45 -11.18 15.09
N PRO A 111 -9.82 -10.24 14.20
CA PRO A 111 -11.23 -9.86 13.97
C PRO A 111 -12.10 -11.05 13.56
N TYR A 112 -11.60 -11.92 12.68
CA TYR A 112 -12.32 -13.13 12.26
C TYR A 112 -12.65 -14.08 13.43
N ARG A 113 -11.75 -14.26 14.39
CA ARG A 113 -12.02 -15.09 15.58
C ARG A 113 -13.03 -14.44 16.52
N LYS A 114 -13.00 -13.10 16.65
CA LYS A 114 -14.02 -12.34 17.39
C LYS A 114 -15.41 -12.53 16.78
N LEU A 115 -15.52 -12.42 15.45
CA LEU A 115 -16.76 -12.69 14.71
C LEU A 115 -17.21 -14.15 14.85
N ASP A 116 -16.30 -15.12 14.73
CA ASP A 116 -16.62 -16.54 14.90
C ASP A 116 -17.16 -16.86 16.31
N ALA A 117 -16.56 -16.27 17.34
CA ALA A 117 -17.02 -16.40 18.72
C ALA A 117 -18.43 -15.81 18.91
N PHE A 118 -18.65 -14.59 18.43
CA PHE A 118 -19.96 -13.92 18.49
C PHE A 118 -21.05 -14.71 17.72
N CYS A 119 -20.76 -15.15 16.50
CA CYS A 119 -21.66 -16.01 15.72
C CYS A 119 -21.99 -17.33 16.45
N ARG A 120 -21.00 -17.97 17.09
CA ARG A 120 -21.24 -19.17 17.90
C ARG A 120 -22.18 -18.87 19.07
N GLU A 121 -21.94 -17.79 19.81
CA GLU A 121 -22.77 -17.40 20.95
C GLU A 121 -24.22 -17.10 20.53
N VAL A 122 -24.43 -16.34 19.45
CA VAL A 122 -25.78 -16.10 18.89
C VAL A 122 -26.48 -17.41 18.51
N ARG A 123 -25.75 -18.36 17.90
CA ARG A 123 -26.29 -19.68 17.54
C ARG A 123 -26.65 -20.53 18.77
N GLU A 124 -25.84 -20.48 19.82
CA GLU A 124 -26.05 -21.18 21.09
C GLU A 124 -27.25 -20.64 21.87
N LEU A 125 -27.60 -19.36 21.74
CA LEU A 125 -28.78 -18.77 22.38
C LEU A 125 -30.08 -19.07 21.62
N VAL A 126 -30.01 -19.16 20.29
CA VAL A 126 -31.21 -19.34 19.45
C VAL A 126 -31.64 -20.81 19.34
N LEU A 127 -30.72 -21.77 19.24
CA LEU A 127 -31.05 -23.20 19.07
C LEU A 127 -31.69 -23.95 20.26
N PRO A 128 -31.54 -23.59 21.55
CA PRO A 128 -32.05 -24.42 22.65
C PRO A 128 -33.57 -24.46 22.79
N HIS A 129 -34.30 -23.60 22.07
CA HIS A 129 -35.72 -23.31 22.32
C HIS A 129 -36.67 -23.77 21.20
N SER A 130 -36.17 -24.47 20.18
CA SER A 130 -37.03 -25.23 19.26
C SER A 130 -37.43 -26.56 19.90
N ASP A 131 -38.42 -26.51 20.81
CA ASP A 131 -38.86 -27.66 21.60
C ASP A 131 -39.42 -28.83 20.76
N SER A 132 -38.55 -29.81 20.50
CA SER A 132 -38.77 -31.27 20.58
C SER A 132 -39.98 -31.94 19.88
N SER A 133 -40.82 -31.22 19.13
CA SER A 133 -42.19 -31.67 18.81
C SER A 133 -42.50 -31.86 17.32
N THR A 134 -41.63 -31.42 16.42
CA THR A 134 -41.82 -31.59 14.96
C THR A 134 -40.77 -32.53 14.38
N VAL A 135 -41.20 -33.77 14.14
CA VAL A 135 -40.68 -34.82 13.25
C VAL A 135 -39.28 -34.60 12.69
N ALA A 136 -38.35 -35.48 13.06
CA ALA A 136 -36.99 -35.52 12.55
C ALA A 136 -36.91 -35.75 11.03
N THR A 137 -36.82 -34.67 10.26
CA THR A 137 -35.98 -34.62 9.06
C THR A 137 -34.53 -34.43 9.51
N GLU A 138 -33.59 -35.20 8.97
CA GLU A 138 -32.15 -35.16 9.30
C GLU A 138 -31.43 -33.91 8.72
N GLU A 139 -32.06 -32.74 8.79
CA GLU A 139 -31.46 -31.50 8.33
C GLU A 139 -30.47 -30.98 9.38
N TYR A 140 -29.18 -31.00 9.01
CA TYR A 140 -28.09 -30.49 9.82
C TYR A 140 -28.41 -29.09 10.36
N PRO A 141 -28.14 -28.80 11.65
CA PRO A 141 -28.53 -27.53 12.25
C PRO A 141 -27.93 -26.37 11.46
N PRO A 142 -28.69 -25.29 11.19
CA PRO A 142 -28.30 -24.24 10.26
C PRO A 142 -26.91 -23.71 10.60
N GLN A 143 -26.05 -23.66 9.60
CA GLN A 143 -24.66 -23.22 9.75
C GLN A 143 -24.52 -21.77 9.31
N TRP A 144 -23.65 -21.03 9.99
CA TRP A 144 -23.25 -19.70 9.54
C TRP A 144 -22.55 -19.80 8.19
N GLN A 145 -23.17 -19.22 7.17
CA GLN A 145 -22.53 -18.99 5.89
C GLN A 145 -21.78 -17.67 5.99
N HIS A 146 -20.53 -17.63 5.54
CA HIS A 146 -19.91 -16.33 5.27
C HIS A 146 -20.78 -15.63 4.23
N GLY A 147 -21.11 -14.36 4.46
CA GLY A 147 -21.68 -13.54 3.38
C GLY A 147 -20.72 -13.65 2.21
N LYS A 148 -21.21 -14.10 1.03
CA LYS A 148 -20.34 -14.42 -0.11
C LYS A 148 -19.35 -13.27 -0.30
N PRO A 149 -18.04 -13.45 -0.06
CA PRO A 149 -17.10 -12.36 -0.20
C PRO A 149 -17.24 -11.88 -1.63
N ARG A 150 -17.59 -10.60 -1.80
CA ARG A 150 -17.81 -9.97 -3.11
C ARG A 150 -16.46 -9.77 -3.79
N VAL A 151 -15.73 -10.87 -4.02
CA VAL A 151 -14.55 -10.91 -4.88
C VAL A 151 -15.08 -10.74 -6.31
N PRO A 152 -14.86 -9.57 -6.96
CA PRO A 152 -15.44 -9.32 -8.28
C PRO A 152 -14.91 -10.36 -9.28
N GLU A 153 -15.72 -10.78 -10.24
CA GLU A 153 -15.26 -11.76 -11.26
C GLU A 153 -14.01 -11.26 -12.00
N GLY A 154 -13.91 -9.95 -12.23
CA GLY A 154 -12.69 -9.33 -12.75
C GLY A 154 -11.44 -9.56 -11.89
N PHE A 155 -11.55 -9.56 -10.57
CA PHE A 155 -10.42 -9.87 -9.66
C PHE A 155 -10.04 -11.35 -9.75
N LYS A 156 -11.01 -12.26 -9.88
CA LYS A 156 -10.74 -13.69 -10.10
C LYS A 156 -10.06 -13.93 -11.46
N ARG A 157 -10.53 -13.26 -12.53
CA ARG A 157 -9.90 -13.27 -13.85
C ARG A 157 -8.47 -12.71 -13.79
N PHE A 158 -8.23 -11.64 -13.04
CA PHE A 158 -6.90 -11.06 -12.86
C PHE A 158 -5.96 -12.01 -12.10
N ILE A 159 -6.43 -12.65 -11.01
CA ILE A 159 -5.68 -13.71 -10.31
C ILE A 159 -5.37 -14.87 -11.26
N ALA A 160 -6.34 -15.32 -12.08
CA ALA A 160 -6.13 -16.41 -13.03
C ALA A 160 -5.10 -16.09 -14.14
N LYS A 161 -4.80 -14.80 -14.38
CA LYS A 161 -3.72 -14.34 -15.27
C LYS A 161 -2.37 -14.19 -14.56
N GLN A 162 -2.29 -14.31 -13.24
CA GLN A 162 -1.02 -14.23 -12.53
C GLN A 162 -0.15 -15.44 -12.91
N ASP A 163 0.95 -15.16 -13.60
CA ASP A 163 1.92 -16.18 -13.93
C ASP A 163 2.57 -16.70 -12.63
N THR A 164 2.57 -18.03 -12.44
CA THR A 164 2.85 -18.62 -11.12
C THR A 164 4.30 -18.49 -10.66
N ASP A 165 5.22 -18.07 -11.53
CA ASP A 165 6.67 -18.25 -11.31
C ASP A 165 7.53 -16.98 -11.13
N SER A 166 7.13 -15.78 -11.58
CA SER A 166 8.08 -14.64 -11.71
C SER A 166 8.05 -13.61 -10.56
N LEU A 167 6.93 -12.90 -10.37
CA LEU A 167 6.81 -11.81 -9.38
C LEU A 167 6.15 -12.25 -8.07
N TYR A 168 5.14 -13.12 -8.13
CA TYR A 168 4.40 -13.53 -6.93
C TYR A 168 5.22 -14.44 -6.00
N THR A 169 6.14 -15.24 -6.57
CA THR A 169 7.11 -16.08 -5.84
C THR A 169 8.25 -15.28 -5.22
N SER A 170 8.62 -14.13 -5.78
CA SER A 170 9.70 -13.27 -5.29
C SER A 170 9.22 -12.23 -4.26
N LEU A 171 7.95 -11.80 -4.34
CA LEU A 171 7.30 -10.98 -3.30
C LEU A 171 6.93 -11.80 -2.04
N ARG A 172 6.70 -13.12 -2.15
CA ARG A 172 6.35 -13.98 -1.00
C ARG A 172 7.53 -14.56 -0.20
N LYS A 173 8.77 -14.42 -0.66
CA LYS A 173 9.97 -14.98 -0.01
C LYS A 173 10.63 -13.98 0.96
N GLU A 174 11.55 -14.48 1.78
CA GLU A 174 12.24 -13.76 2.88
C GLU A 174 12.89 -12.44 2.45
N THR A 175 13.17 -12.26 1.16
CA THR A 175 13.66 -11.02 0.52
C THR A 175 12.65 -9.86 0.47
N MET A 176 11.39 -10.05 0.88
CA MET A 176 10.35 -9.00 0.78
C MET A 176 10.69 -7.72 1.56
N GLY A 177 11.23 -7.86 2.78
CA GLY A 177 11.66 -6.71 3.58
C GLY A 177 12.83 -5.93 2.95
N GLU A 178 13.75 -6.63 2.30
CA GLU A 178 14.85 -6.03 1.54
C GLU A 178 14.32 -5.33 0.28
N ARG A 179 13.41 -5.97 -0.46
CA ARG A 179 12.80 -5.41 -1.68
C ARG A 179 11.98 -4.15 -1.38
N ILE A 180 11.23 -4.11 -0.28
CA ILE A 180 10.49 -2.94 0.18
C ILE A 180 11.44 -1.79 0.55
N ARG A 181 12.53 -2.09 1.29
CA ARG A 181 13.55 -1.09 1.66
C ARG A 181 14.27 -0.54 0.43
N ALA A 182 14.63 -1.40 -0.52
CA ALA A 182 15.23 -1.00 -1.79
C ALA A 182 14.25 -0.14 -2.61
N ALA A 183 12.98 -0.54 -2.71
CA ALA A 183 11.95 0.22 -3.42
C ALA A 183 11.66 1.61 -2.79
N SER A 184 11.80 1.77 -1.47
CA SER A 184 11.64 3.09 -0.84
C SER A 184 12.78 4.05 -1.15
N LEU A 185 14.02 3.56 -1.30
CA LEU A 185 15.12 4.41 -1.82
C LEU A 185 14.92 4.79 -3.28
N LEU A 186 14.21 3.97 -4.06
CA LEU A 186 13.86 4.27 -5.45
C LEU A 186 12.71 5.28 -5.60
N GLU A 187 12.09 5.76 -4.51
CA GLU A 187 11.22 6.94 -4.59
C GLU A 187 11.99 8.19 -5.04
N ASP A 188 13.27 8.31 -4.64
CA ASP A 188 14.15 9.38 -5.12
C ASP A 188 14.51 9.19 -6.60
N ALA A 189 14.14 10.19 -7.41
CA ALA A 189 14.50 10.23 -8.83
C ALA A 189 16.02 10.26 -9.07
N SER A 190 16.80 10.84 -8.16
CA SER A 190 18.26 10.87 -8.26
C SER A 190 18.86 9.47 -8.18
N ALA A 191 18.38 8.63 -7.25
CA ALA A 191 18.76 7.23 -7.13
C ALA A 191 18.38 6.42 -8.39
N ARG A 192 17.18 6.63 -8.93
CA ARG A 192 16.76 5.96 -10.19
C ARG A 192 17.64 6.33 -11.38
N VAL A 193 17.95 7.62 -11.55
CA VAL A 193 18.83 8.11 -12.62
C VAL A 193 20.26 7.59 -12.46
N PHE A 194 20.79 7.58 -11.22
CA PHE A 194 22.11 7.03 -10.92
C PHE A 194 22.18 5.54 -11.28
N LEU A 195 21.21 4.72 -10.83
CA LEU A 195 21.23 3.27 -11.07
C LEU A 195 21.03 2.90 -12.55
N ARG A 196 20.23 3.66 -13.31
CA ARG A 196 20.12 3.47 -14.77
C ARG A 196 21.46 3.77 -15.46
N ARG A 197 22.11 4.89 -15.14
CA ARG A 197 23.47 5.23 -15.63
C ARG A 197 24.51 4.20 -15.21
N ALA A 198 24.41 3.66 -13.99
CA ALA A 198 25.28 2.57 -13.52
C ALA A 198 25.05 1.27 -14.31
N LYS A 199 23.80 0.94 -14.65
CA LYS A 199 23.47 -0.21 -15.52
C LYS A 199 24.02 -0.03 -16.93
N GLU A 200 23.85 1.15 -17.53
CA GLU A 200 24.40 1.49 -18.84
C GLU A 200 25.93 1.44 -18.85
N ALA A 201 26.61 2.13 -17.93
CA ALA A 201 28.07 2.13 -17.83
C ALA A 201 28.67 0.77 -17.46
N HIS A 202 27.93 -0.07 -16.72
CA HIS A 202 28.32 -1.47 -16.49
C HIS A 202 28.15 -2.31 -17.75
N VAL A 203 27.07 -2.17 -18.53
CA VAL A 203 26.96 -2.88 -19.81
C VAL A 203 28.06 -2.45 -20.79
N GLU A 204 28.35 -1.16 -20.90
CA GLU A 204 29.34 -0.60 -21.84
C GLU A 204 30.81 -0.73 -21.40
N GLY A 205 31.08 -1.07 -20.12
CA GLY A 205 32.44 -1.20 -19.59
C GLY A 205 33.11 0.10 -19.12
N TYR A 206 32.36 1.20 -19.05
CA TYR A 206 32.85 2.50 -18.59
C TYR A 206 32.56 2.79 -17.10
N ALA A 207 32.11 1.82 -16.32
CA ALA A 207 31.73 1.96 -14.91
C ALA A 207 32.77 2.71 -14.04
N ALA A 208 34.07 2.50 -14.25
CA ALA A 208 35.14 3.20 -13.52
C ALA A 208 35.11 4.74 -13.69
N LYS A 209 34.55 5.26 -14.79
CA LYS A 209 34.42 6.70 -15.02
C LYS A 209 33.34 7.34 -14.13
N LEU A 210 32.37 6.56 -13.63
CA LEU A 210 31.33 7.08 -12.72
C LEU A 210 31.89 7.50 -11.35
N LEU A 211 33.00 6.89 -10.92
CA LEU A 211 33.67 7.17 -9.65
C LEU A 211 34.89 8.09 -9.79
N SER A 212 35.17 8.59 -11.00
CA SER A 212 36.39 9.34 -11.33
C SER A 212 36.16 10.80 -11.73
N GLY A 213 34.92 11.30 -11.65
CA GLY A 213 34.56 12.69 -12.02
C GLY A 213 34.13 13.55 -10.83
N ASP A 214 34.08 14.87 -11.01
CA ASP A 214 33.71 15.87 -9.97
C ASP A 214 32.34 15.63 -9.30
N ALA A 215 31.51 14.75 -9.84
CA ALA A 215 30.23 14.34 -9.25
C ALA A 215 30.36 13.48 -7.97
N VAL A 216 31.53 12.87 -7.70
CA VAL A 216 31.71 11.90 -6.59
C VAL A 216 31.26 12.46 -5.24
N GLY A 217 31.65 13.70 -4.90
CA GLY A 217 31.28 14.35 -3.63
C GLY A 217 29.78 14.59 -3.44
N SER A 218 28.97 14.52 -4.51
CA SER A 218 27.52 14.66 -4.44
C SER A 218 26.79 13.31 -4.26
N TYR A 219 27.45 12.18 -4.46
CA TYR A 219 26.83 10.86 -4.43
C TYR A 219 27.43 9.90 -3.40
N GLU A 220 28.59 10.18 -2.80
CA GLU A 220 29.28 9.27 -1.87
C GLU A 220 28.39 8.84 -0.67
N SER A 221 27.66 9.77 -0.06
CA SER A 221 26.67 9.49 1.00
C SER A 221 25.41 8.76 0.50
N SER A 222 25.08 8.87 -0.78
CA SER A 222 23.97 8.15 -1.42
C SER A 222 24.38 6.73 -1.82
N ILE A 223 25.61 6.52 -2.27
CA ILE A 223 26.15 5.21 -2.66
C ILE A 223 26.16 4.27 -1.47
N GLY A 224 26.63 4.70 -0.29
CA GLY A 224 26.57 3.89 0.93
C GLY A 224 25.14 3.43 1.27
N ARG A 225 24.14 4.31 1.12
CA ARG A 225 22.72 3.95 1.32
C ARG A 225 22.20 2.94 0.28
N LEU A 226 22.69 3.00 -0.96
CA LEU A 226 22.35 2.04 -2.01
C LEU A 226 23.06 0.69 -1.80
N GLU A 227 24.27 0.68 -1.24
CA GLU A 227 25.00 -0.52 -0.81
C GLU A 227 24.27 -1.21 0.36
N ASP A 228 23.89 -0.45 1.40
CA ASP A 228 23.14 -0.94 2.57
C ASP A 228 21.76 -1.53 2.22
N ALA A 229 21.17 -1.10 1.10
CA ALA A 229 19.91 -1.63 0.58
C ALA A 229 20.09 -2.74 -0.48
N GLY A 230 21.32 -3.17 -0.75
CA GLY A 230 21.63 -4.20 -1.75
C GLY A 230 21.28 -3.80 -3.19
N LEU A 231 21.17 -2.51 -3.49
CA LEU A 231 20.92 -1.99 -4.84
C LEU A 231 22.20 -1.91 -5.67
N VAL A 232 23.35 -1.66 -5.04
CA VAL A 232 24.66 -1.72 -5.71
C VAL A 232 25.65 -2.56 -4.92
N GLY A 233 26.66 -3.07 -5.61
CA GLY A 233 27.81 -3.75 -5.03
C GLY A 233 29.11 -3.22 -5.62
N ARG A 234 30.20 -3.38 -4.87
CA ARG A 234 31.57 -3.04 -5.31
C ARG A 234 32.18 -4.22 -6.05
N GLU A 235 32.60 -4.01 -7.29
CA GLU A 235 33.34 -4.95 -8.12
C GLU A 235 34.75 -4.38 -8.40
N VAL A 236 35.69 -5.25 -8.77
CA VAL A 236 37.01 -4.83 -9.27
C VAL A 236 37.04 -4.97 -10.78
N GLN A 237 37.23 -3.87 -11.49
CA GLN A 237 37.40 -3.85 -12.95
C GLN A 237 38.88 -3.73 -13.32
N ILE A 238 39.35 -4.62 -14.19
CA ILE A 238 40.64 -4.49 -14.85
C ILE A 238 40.40 -3.88 -16.23
N SER A 239 41.09 -2.81 -16.57
CA SER A 239 40.95 -2.10 -17.83
C SER A 239 42.29 -1.90 -18.54
N CYS A 240 42.27 -1.99 -19.88
CA CYS A 240 43.45 -1.78 -20.70
C CYS A 240 43.98 -0.35 -20.52
N ARG A 241 45.22 -0.20 -20.05
CA ARG A 241 45.88 1.07 -19.80
C ARG A 241 46.04 1.92 -21.07
N LYS A 242 46.05 1.28 -22.25
CA LYS A 242 46.21 1.94 -23.56
C LYS A 242 44.89 2.43 -24.16
N THR A 243 43.80 1.68 -24.00
CA THR A 243 42.50 1.99 -24.64
C THR A 243 41.39 2.39 -23.66
N GLY A 244 41.55 2.10 -22.37
CA GLY A 244 40.55 2.31 -21.32
C GLY A 244 39.39 1.30 -21.34
N HIS A 245 39.42 0.29 -22.23
CA HIS A 245 38.37 -0.73 -22.28
C HIS A 245 38.48 -1.73 -21.12
N ALA A 246 37.33 -2.12 -20.56
CA ALA A 246 37.24 -3.16 -19.54
C ALA A 246 37.61 -4.54 -20.12
N LEU A 247 38.53 -5.23 -19.46
CA LEU A 247 39.01 -6.58 -19.82
C LEU A 247 38.33 -7.65 -18.96
N PHE A 248 38.33 -7.43 -17.64
CA PHE A 248 37.77 -8.35 -16.65
C PHE A 248 37.00 -7.59 -15.58
N ARG A 249 35.97 -8.22 -15.03
CA ARG A 249 35.30 -7.80 -13.79
C ARG A 249 35.29 -8.95 -12.81
N LEU A 250 35.59 -8.62 -11.56
CA LEU A 250 35.80 -9.58 -10.50
C LEU A 250 34.94 -9.18 -9.29
N PRO A 251 34.20 -10.11 -8.68
CA PRO A 251 33.26 -9.78 -7.60
C PRO A 251 33.95 -9.38 -6.30
N THR A 252 35.25 -9.66 -6.15
CA THR A 252 36.06 -9.26 -4.99
C THR A 252 37.52 -9.05 -5.39
N ALA A 253 38.25 -8.24 -4.62
CA ALA A 253 39.70 -8.06 -4.78
C ALA A 253 40.52 -9.35 -4.57
N HIS A 254 39.97 -10.37 -3.89
CA HIS A 254 40.66 -11.65 -3.72
C HIS A 254 40.72 -12.47 -5.03
N ALA A 255 39.73 -12.30 -5.92
CA ALA A 255 39.76 -12.93 -7.24
C ALA A 255 40.84 -12.31 -8.16
N LEU A 256 41.29 -11.08 -7.90
CA LEU A 256 42.37 -10.43 -8.65
C LEU A 256 43.68 -11.22 -8.53
N ALA A 257 43.97 -11.76 -7.35
CA ALA A 257 45.18 -12.57 -7.11
C ALA A 257 45.21 -13.87 -7.93
N VAL A 258 44.06 -14.39 -8.35
CA VAL A 258 43.99 -15.57 -9.23
C VAL A 258 44.31 -15.17 -10.67
N VAL A 259 43.77 -14.04 -11.14
CA VAL A 259 43.96 -13.53 -12.50
C VAL A 259 45.37 -13.01 -12.75
N THR A 260 46.02 -12.40 -11.75
CA THR A 260 47.40 -11.92 -11.87
C THR A 260 48.46 -13.02 -11.78
N VAL A 261 48.10 -14.23 -11.31
CA VAL A 261 48.98 -15.41 -11.28
C VAL A 261 48.85 -16.27 -12.53
N SER A 262 47.74 -16.18 -13.27
CA SER A 262 47.70 -16.65 -14.66
C SER A 262 48.46 -15.68 -15.57
N ASP A 263 49.29 -16.20 -16.48
CA ASP A 263 49.99 -15.43 -17.54
C ASP A 263 49.04 -14.88 -18.63
N ALA A 264 47.89 -14.34 -18.21
CA ALA A 264 46.89 -13.76 -19.07
C ALA A 264 47.40 -12.46 -19.69
N THR A 265 47.14 -12.27 -20.99
CA THR A 265 47.47 -11.06 -21.73
C THR A 265 46.20 -10.31 -22.15
N CYS A 266 46.31 -8.99 -22.22
CA CYS A 266 45.26 -8.08 -22.66
C CYS A 266 44.95 -8.27 -24.15
N SER A 267 43.68 -8.49 -24.49
CA SER A 267 43.20 -8.65 -25.87
C SER A 267 43.43 -7.42 -26.75
N GLU A 268 43.46 -6.22 -26.15
CA GLU A 268 43.53 -4.94 -26.86
C GLU A 268 44.97 -4.49 -27.17
N CYS A 269 45.92 -4.78 -26.27
CA CYS A 269 47.28 -4.23 -26.35
C CYS A 269 48.40 -5.28 -26.25
N GLY A 270 48.10 -6.51 -25.84
CA GLY A 270 49.07 -7.60 -25.68
C GLY A 270 49.91 -7.56 -24.40
N CYS A 271 49.78 -6.55 -23.54
CA CYS A 271 50.47 -6.49 -22.25
C CYS A 271 49.96 -7.56 -21.27
N ALA A 272 50.74 -7.90 -20.25
CA ALA A 272 50.29 -8.79 -19.18
C ALA A 272 49.17 -8.12 -18.37
N VAL A 273 48.15 -8.88 -17.97
CA VAL A 273 46.99 -8.37 -17.23
C VAL A 273 47.39 -7.80 -15.84
N ALA A 274 48.54 -8.22 -15.31
CA ALA A 274 49.12 -7.65 -14.09
C ALA A 274 49.62 -6.20 -14.24
N ASP A 275 49.94 -5.74 -15.46
CA ASP A 275 50.38 -4.37 -15.76
C ASP A 275 49.21 -3.41 -16.11
N GLU A 276 48.00 -3.94 -16.16
CA GLU A 276 46.79 -3.22 -16.56
C GLU A 276 46.14 -2.44 -15.41
N LYS A 277 45.27 -1.48 -15.76
CA LYS A 277 44.71 -0.54 -14.79
C LYS A 277 43.57 -1.22 -14.00
N VAL A 278 43.84 -1.52 -12.72
CA VAL A 278 42.86 -2.06 -11.77
C VAL A 278 42.15 -0.92 -11.06
N GLU A 279 40.82 -0.93 -11.09
CA GLU A 279 39.96 0.07 -10.42
C GLU A 279 38.80 -0.61 -9.68
N GLU A 280 38.41 -0.04 -8.56
CA GLU A 280 37.14 -0.39 -7.91
C GLU A 280 35.99 0.29 -8.67
N VAL A 281 34.88 -0.42 -8.90
CA VAL A 281 33.71 0.08 -9.62
C VAL A 281 32.43 -0.28 -8.88
N VAL A 282 31.43 0.61 -8.95
CA VAL A 282 30.09 0.35 -8.42
C VAL A 282 29.22 -0.26 -9.53
N ALA A 283 28.66 -1.43 -9.26
CA ALA A 283 27.81 -2.19 -10.18
C ALA A 283 26.39 -2.34 -9.60
N PRO A 284 25.31 -2.19 -10.41
CA PRO A 284 23.95 -2.45 -9.94
C PRO A 284 23.75 -3.95 -9.72
N THR A 285 23.07 -4.32 -8.63
CA THR A 285 22.79 -5.73 -8.34
C THR A 285 21.66 -6.28 -9.21
N ARG A 286 21.44 -7.61 -9.12
CA ARG A 286 20.24 -8.25 -9.68
C ARG A 286 18.95 -7.68 -9.10
N LEU A 287 18.96 -7.27 -7.82
CA LEU A 287 17.81 -6.64 -7.16
C LEU A 287 17.49 -5.27 -7.79
N ALA A 288 18.51 -4.40 -7.96
CA ALA A 288 18.31 -3.12 -8.65
C ALA A 288 17.85 -3.28 -10.10
N SER A 289 18.41 -4.25 -10.83
CA SER A 289 17.99 -4.55 -12.20
C SER A 289 16.51 -4.95 -12.27
N SER A 290 16.09 -5.90 -11.42
CA SER A 290 14.70 -6.36 -11.30
C SER A 290 13.73 -5.26 -10.83
N LEU A 291 14.19 -4.31 -10.02
CA LEU A 291 13.35 -3.23 -9.51
C LEU A 291 13.15 -2.10 -10.53
N LEU A 292 14.16 -1.82 -11.36
CA LEU A 292 14.10 -0.81 -12.44
C LEU A 292 13.35 -1.30 -13.68
N GLU A 293 13.20 -2.60 -13.85
CA GLU A 293 12.42 -3.22 -14.93
C GLU A 293 10.91 -3.15 -14.65
N ASP A 294 10.10 -2.89 -15.68
CA ASP A 294 8.63 -2.85 -15.66
C ASP A 294 7.97 -2.05 -14.53
N GLY A 295 8.65 -0.99 -14.03
CA GLY A 295 8.15 -0.20 -12.90
C GLY A 295 8.00 -1.03 -11.61
N SER A 296 8.73 -2.15 -11.49
CA SER A 296 8.54 -3.12 -10.41
C SER A 296 8.79 -2.54 -9.02
N TRP A 297 9.67 -1.55 -8.88
CA TRP A 297 9.84 -0.81 -7.62
C TRP A 297 8.57 -0.05 -7.21
N LEU A 298 7.86 0.56 -8.18
CA LEU A 298 6.65 1.32 -7.94
C LEU A 298 5.50 0.38 -7.54
N ILE A 299 5.39 -0.79 -8.18
CA ILE A 299 4.46 -1.85 -7.74
C ILE A 299 4.84 -2.39 -6.35
N SER A 300 6.12 -2.63 -6.08
CA SER A 300 6.58 -3.09 -4.75
C SER A 300 6.27 -2.06 -3.66
N ARG A 301 6.35 -0.77 -3.97
CA ARG A 301 6.01 0.33 -3.07
C ARG A 301 4.51 0.50 -2.88
N LEU A 302 3.71 0.41 -3.95
CA LEU A 302 2.25 0.44 -3.87
C LEU A 302 1.71 -0.77 -3.07
N HIS A 303 2.26 -1.97 -3.29
CA HIS A 303 1.96 -3.16 -2.49
C HIS A 303 2.19 -2.90 -1.00
N TYR A 304 3.37 -2.39 -0.64
CA TYR A 304 3.65 -2.00 0.75
C TYR A 304 2.64 -0.99 1.31
N LEU A 305 2.27 0.03 0.54
CA LEU A 305 1.28 1.04 0.97
C LEU A 305 -0.12 0.42 1.21
N LEU A 306 -0.54 -0.56 0.41
CA LEU A 306 -1.78 -1.32 0.66
C LEU A 306 -1.68 -2.13 1.96
N ARG A 307 -0.54 -2.80 2.20
CA ARG A 307 -0.30 -3.58 3.43
C ARG A 307 -0.25 -2.69 4.68
N GLU A 308 0.37 -1.50 4.60
CA GLU A 308 0.37 -0.49 5.67
C GLU A 308 -1.04 0.02 5.98
N GLN A 309 -1.89 0.13 4.95
CA GLN A 309 -3.31 0.47 5.08
C GLN A 309 -4.17 -0.72 5.56
N GLY A 310 -3.56 -1.87 5.83
CA GLY A 310 -4.19 -3.06 6.41
C GLY A 310 -4.93 -3.96 5.41
N VAL A 311 -4.76 -3.75 4.10
CA VAL A 311 -5.29 -4.67 3.09
C VAL A 311 -4.56 -6.02 3.24
N PRO A 312 -5.29 -7.16 3.38
CA PRO A 312 -4.67 -8.47 3.56
C PRO A 312 -4.06 -8.98 2.25
N GLU A 313 -3.00 -9.78 2.35
CA GLU A 313 -2.25 -10.32 1.19
C GLU A 313 -3.13 -11.18 0.25
N SER A 314 -4.20 -11.79 0.77
CA SER A 314 -5.18 -12.55 -0.01
C SER A 314 -6.03 -11.68 -0.94
N GLU A 315 -6.15 -10.39 -0.65
CA GLU A 315 -6.94 -9.42 -1.40
C GLU A 315 -6.06 -8.49 -2.26
N ILE A 316 -4.79 -8.87 -2.47
CA ILE A 316 -3.85 -8.17 -3.36
C ILE A 316 -3.30 -9.16 -4.40
N ALA A 317 -3.46 -8.82 -5.67
CA ALA A 317 -2.94 -9.56 -6.81
C ALA A 317 -1.99 -8.68 -7.63
N VAL A 318 -0.78 -9.15 -7.94
CA VAL A 318 0.18 -8.45 -8.81
C VAL A 318 0.15 -9.13 -10.18
N GLY A 319 -0.15 -8.37 -11.23
CA GLY A 319 -0.27 -8.90 -12.58
C GLY A 319 1.08 -9.21 -13.23
N PRO A 320 1.09 -9.93 -14.37
CA PRO A 320 2.31 -10.26 -15.09
C PRO A 320 3.03 -9.01 -15.62
N SER A 321 4.36 -9.09 -15.63
CA SER A 321 5.28 -8.13 -16.27
C SER A 321 5.47 -8.49 -17.74
N ASN A 322 5.03 -7.61 -18.65
CA ASN A 322 5.03 -7.87 -20.09
C ASN A 322 6.29 -7.36 -20.82
N GLY A 323 7.25 -6.73 -20.13
CA GLY A 323 8.42 -6.10 -20.75
C GLY A 323 8.16 -4.71 -21.36
N ASP A 324 6.93 -4.22 -21.32
CA ASP A 324 6.52 -2.92 -21.88
C ASP A 324 6.90 -1.70 -20.99
N GLY A 325 7.54 -1.92 -19.84
CA GLY A 325 7.81 -0.89 -18.84
C GLY A 325 6.64 -0.64 -17.88
N TYR A 326 5.65 -1.53 -17.84
CA TYR A 326 4.37 -1.33 -17.15
C TYR A 326 4.18 -2.29 -15.96
N GLY A 327 3.88 -1.71 -14.81
CA GLY A 327 3.44 -2.44 -13.64
C GLY A 327 1.91 -2.45 -13.55
N GLN A 328 1.36 -3.56 -13.09
CA GLN A 328 -0.08 -3.69 -12.81
C GLN A 328 -0.31 -4.49 -11.52
N MET A 329 -1.25 -4.03 -10.72
CA MET A 329 -1.68 -4.67 -9.48
C MET A 329 -3.17 -4.42 -9.29
N MET A 330 -3.86 -5.35 -8.65
CA MET A 330 -5.28 -5.23 -8.34
C MET A 330 -5.48 -5.51 -6.84
N ALA A 331 -6.37 -4.77 -6.21
CA ALA A 331 -6.75 -4.97 -4.82
C ALA A 331 -8.27 -5.07 -4.68
N ASN A 332 -8.75 -5.90 -3.76
CA ASN A 332 -10.16 -6.01 -3.42
C ASN A 332 -10.38 -5.44 -2.01
N ILE A 333 -11.22 -4.41 -1.90
CA ILE A 333 -11.34 -3.61 -0.68
C ILE A 333 -12.81 -3.44 -0.37
N CYS A 334 -13.26 -4.04 0.74
CA CYS A 334 -14.67 -4.11 1.14
C CYS A 334 -15.60 -4.68 0.05
N GLY A 335 -15.08 -5.50 -0.87
CA GLY A 335 -15.81 -6.07 -2.00
C GLY A 335 -15.77 -5.27 -3.31
N GLU A 336 -14.92 -4.22 -3.37
CA GLU A 336 -14.71 -3.43 -4.59
C GLU A 336 -13.30 -3.57 -5.17
N SER A 337 -13.24 -3.64 -6.50
CA SER A 337 -12.01 -3.79 -7.28
C SER A 337 -11.31 -2.46 -7.54
N PHE A 338 -10.09 -2.35 -7.03
CA PHE A 338 -9.13 -1.30 -7.37
C PHE A 338 -8.08 -1.85 -8.33
N LEU A 339 -8.01 -1.30 -9.55
CA LEU A 339 -6.95 -1.58 -10.51
C LEU A 339 -5.88 -0.49 -10.44
N LEU A 340 -4.65 -0.85 -10.11
CA LEU A 340 -3.50 0.03 -9.98
C LEU A 340 -2.54 -0.19 -11.16
N MET A 341 -2.36 0.85 -11.97
CA MET A 341 -1.54 0.85 -13.18
C MET A 341 -0.34 1.78 -12.98
N ALA A 342 0.87 1.22 -12.99
CA ALA A 342 2.11 1.89 -12.61
C ALA A 342 3.08 2.03 -13.80
N ARG A 343 3.74 3.19 -13.91
CA ARG A 343 4.80 3.44 -14.91
C ARG A 343 5.92 4.29 -14.33
N ASP A 344 7.17 3.83 -14.47
CA ASP A 344 8.34 4.62 -14.05
C ASP A 344 8.84 5.53 -15.18
N GLY A 345 8.03 6.55 -15.50
CA GLY A 345 8.30 7.55 -16.53
C GLY A 345 7.02 8.26 -16.99
N ASP A 346 7.10 8.93 -18.13
CA ASP A 346 6.01 9.77 -18.65
C ASP A 346 4.71 8.98 -18.91
N LEU A 347 3.56 9.56 -18.51
CA LEU A 347 2.23 9.04 -18.82
C LEU A 347 1.90 9.34 -20.29
N THR A 348 2.13 8.33 -21.14
CA THR A 348 1.89 8.41 -22.58
C THR A 348 0.45 8.08 -22.98
N PRO A 349 -0.05 8.54 -24.14
CA PRO A 349 -1.37 8.16 -24.66
C PRO A 349 -1.50 6.65 -24.95
N ALA A 350 -0.40 5.94 -25.18
CA ALA A 350 -0.41 4.49 -25.35
C ALA A 350 -0.70 3.78 -24.02
N PHE A 351 -0.01 4.17 -22.94
CA PHE A 351 -0.25 3.64 -21.60
C PHE A 351 -1.65 3.99 -21.07
N ALA A 352 -2.15 5.21 -21.35
CA ALA A 352 -3.52 5.60 -21.00
C ALA A 352 -4.59 4.71 -21.67
N ARG A 353 -4.40 4.32 -22.95
CA ARG A 353 -5.30 3.36 -23.61
C ARG A 353 -5.21 1.98 -22.97
N TRP A 354 -3.99 1.47 -22.77
CA TRP A 354 -3.78 0.17 -22.14
C TRP A 354 -4.40 0.08 -20.72
N ALA A 355 -4.28 1.14 -19.91
CA ALA A 355 -4.93 1.21 -18.60
C ALA A 355 -6.47 1.18 -18.70
N ILE A 356 -7.06 1.83 -19.71
CA ILE A 356 -8.50 1.77 -20.00
C ILE A 356 -8.90 0.35 -20.45
N ASP A 357 -8.14 -0.26 -21.35
CA ASP A 357 -8.43 -1.60 -21.88
C ASP A 357 -8.40 -2.66 -20.75
N GLN A 358 -7.46 -2.54 -19.80
CA GLN A 358 -7.42 -3.40 -18.62
C GLN A 358 -8.52 -3.09 -17.59
N GLU A 359 -8.95 -1.84 -17.41
CA GLU A 359 -10.13 -1.52 -16.58
C GLU A 359 -11.41 -2.15 -17.16
N LEU A 360 -11.59 -2.09 -18.48
CA LEU A 360 -12.72 -2.69 -19.17
C LEU A 360 -12.71 -4.23 -19.09
N GLU A 361 -11.54 -4.85 -19.14
CA GLU A 361 -11.38 -6.31 -19.07
C GLU A 361 -11.57 -6.86 -17.63
N THR A 362 -11.13 -6.09 -16.64
CA THR A 362 -11.25 -6.42 -15.20
C THR A 362 -12.51 -5.86 -14.56
N GLU A 363 -13.33 -5.09 -15.29
CA GLU A 363 -14.55 -4.46 -14.80
C GLU A 363 -14.31 -3.72 -13.45
N ALA A 364 -13.15 -3.06 -13.31
CA ALA A 364 -12.72 -2.47 -12.04
C ALA A 364 -13.56 -1.23 -11.68
N ALA A 365 -14.03 -1.16 -10.43
CA ALA A 365 -14.78 0.00 -9.93
C ALA A 365 -13.88 1.24 -9.75
N HIS A 366 -12.60 1.04 -9.47
CA HIS A 366 -11.64 2.11 -9.26
C HIS A 366 -10.40 1.92 -10.13
N LEU A 367 -10.01 2.95 -10.88
CA LEU A 367 -8.78 2.96 -11.69
C LEU A 367 -7.76 3.96 -11.12
N VAL A 368 -6.61 3.46 -10.71
CA VAL A 368 -5.53 4.24 -10.09
C VAL A 368 -4.32 4.22 -11.00
N VAL A 369 -3.99 5.35 -11.61
CA VAL A 369 -2.86 5.50 -12.53
C VAL A 369 -1.73 6.24 -11.82
N VAL A 370 -0.55 5.63 -11.74
CA VAL A 370 0.63 6.20 -11.07
C VAL A 370 1.79 6.29 -12.06
N ALA A 371 2.30 7.49 -12.33
CA ALA A 371 3.34 7.71 -13.33
C ALA A 371 4.39 8.73 -12.88
N THR A 372 5.65 8.31 -12.72
CA THR A 372 6.73 9.14 -12.12
C THR A 372 7.35 10.20 -13.03
N GLY A 373 6.86 10.30 -14.27
CA GLY A 373 7.28 11.31 -15.25
C GLY A 373 6.18 12.33 -15.56
N ARG A 374 6.32 13.00 -16.70
CA ARG A 374 5.37 14.03 -17.14
C ARG A 374 4.06 13.41 -17.61
N VAL A 375 2.94 14.04 -17.26
CA VAL A 375 1.64 13.70 -17.82
C VAL A 375 1.48 14.35 -19.19
N HIS A 376 1.39 13.53 -20.25
CA HIS A 376 1.11 14.05 -21.58
C HIS A 376 -0.35 14.51 -21.66
N ASN A 377 -0.61 15.75 -22.10
CA ASN A 377 -1.95 16.35 -22.11
C ASN A 377 -3.03 15.44 -22.74
N GLN A 378 -2.72 14.80 -23.88
CA GLN A 378 -3.64 13.87 -24.54
C GLN A 378 -3.93 12.61 -23.69
N ALA A 379 -2.97 12.11 -22.92
CA ALA A 379 -3.15 10.96 -22.04
C ALA A 379 -4.10 11.32 -20.87
N GLY A 380 -3.88 12.49 -20.24
CA GLY A 380 -4.79 13.04 -19.24
C GLY A 380 -6.21 13.22 -19.77
N VAL A 381 -6.37 13.82 -20.95
CA VAL A 381 -7.69 14.01 -21.60
C VAL A 381 -8.37 12.67 -21.92
N LEU A 382 -7.64 11.65 -22.38
CA LEU A 382 -8.20 10.31 -22.63
C LEU A 382 -8.76 9.68 -21.36
N LEU A 383 -7.98 9.70 -20.26
CA LEU A 383 -8.37 9.17 -18.96
C LEU A 383 -9.59 9.89 -18.38
N HIS A 384 -9.59 11.23 -18.37
CA HIS A 384 -10.73 12.01 -17.86
C HIS A 384 -12.00 11.82 -18.70
N ASN A 385 -11.87 11.73 -20.04
CA ASN A 385 -13.00 11.43 -20.91
C ASN A 385 -13.51 9.99 -20.76
N HIS A 386 -12.67 9.04 -20.32
CA HIS A 386 -13.10 7.70 -19.96
C HIS A 386 -13.88 7.69 -18.65
N ALA A 387 -13.30 8.23 -17.57
CA ALA A 387 -13.95 8.34 -16.26
C ALA A 387 -15.32 9.04 -16.35
N ARG A 388 -15.38 10.18 -17.06
CA ARG A 388 -16.64 10.89 -17.31
C ARG A 388 -17.69 10.03 -18.01
N ARG A 389 -17.29 9.21 -19.00
CA ARG A 389 -18.22 8.32 -19.71
C ARG A 389 -18.72 7.17 -18.84
N ARG A 390 -17.87 6.59 -17.97
CA ARG A 390 -18.28 5.56 -17.00
C ARG A 390 -19.34 6.10 -16.04
N VAL A 391 -19.09 7.27 -15.44
CA VAL A 391 -20.04 7.95 -14.54
C VAL A 391 -21.33 8.37 -15.28
N GLN A 392 -21.24 8.90 -16.49
CA GLN A 392 -22.42 9.27 -17.30
C GLN A 392 -23.27 8.07 -17.73
N ALA A 393 -22.68 6.88 -17.85
CA ALA A 393 -23.39 5.62 -18.10
C ALA A 393 -24.00 5.02 -16.81
N GLY A 394 -23.88 5.69 -15.67
CA GLY A 394 -24.47 5.26 -14.40
C GLY A 394 -23.63 4.25 -13.61
N HIS A 395 -22.36 4.06 -13.96
CA HIS A 395 -21.45 3.25 -13.15
C HIS A 395 -20.87 4.08 -12.00
N ASP A 396 -20.86 3.50 -10.80
CA ASP A 396 -20.07 4.02 -9.69
C ASP A 396 -18.59 3.73 -9.99
N PHE A 397 -17.90 4.74 -10.52
CA PHE A 397 -16.53 4.62 -11.03
C PHE A 397 -15.68 5.79 -10.56
N GLU A 398 -14.59 5.50 -9.86
CA GLU A 398 -13.61 6.50 -9.42
C GLU A 398 -12.29 6.34 -10.20
N MET A 399 -11.63 7.47 -10.50
CA MET A 399 -10.33 7.46 -11.13
C MET A 399 -9.36 8.37 -10.38
N VAL A 400 -8.23 7.80 -9.96
CA VAL A 400 -7.14 8.50 -9.30
C VAL A 400 -5.96 8.60 -10.27
N LEU A 401 -5.40 9.79 -10.43
CA LEU A 401 -4.16 10.03 -11.18
C LEU A 401 -3.12 10.62 -10.24
N ALA A 402 -1.98 9.95 -10.09
CA ALA A 402 -0.88 10.37 -9.24
C ALA A 402 0.45 10.39 -10.02
N ASP A 403 1.27 11.38 -9.71
CA ASP A 403 2.65 11.55 -10.18
C ASP A 403 3.66 10.81 -9.28
N GLU A 404 3.37 10.63 -8.00
CA GLU A 404 4.27 9.97 -7.05
C GLU A 404 3.60 8.86 -6.23
N ALA A 405 4.38 7.88 -5.78
CA ALA A 405 3.91 6.82 -4.89
C ALA A 405 3.33 7.36 -3.57
N ALA A 406 3.92 8.42 -3.02
CA ALA A 406 3.44 9.09 -1.81
C ALA A 406 2.10 9.82 -2.02
N VAL A 407 1.88 10.40 -3.21
CA VAL A 407 0.60 11.01 -3.59
C VAL A 407 -0.46 9.91 -3.77
N ALA A 408 -0.14 8.87 -4.54
CA ALA A 408 -0.99 7.70 -4.74
C ALA A 408 -1.41 7.07 -3.40
N GLY A 409 -0.48 6.89 -2.46
CA GLY A 409 -0.76 6.35 -1.13
C GLY A 409 -1.77 7.16 -0.31
N ARG A 410 -1.76 8.50 -0.44
CA ARG A 410 -2.74 9.38 0.22
C ARG A 410 -4.10 9.31 -0.45
N GLU A 411 -4.16 9.40 -1.78
CA GLU A 411 -5.42 9.33 -2.52
C GLU A 411 -6.10 7.96 -2.38
N LEU A 412 -5.32 6.87 -2.42
CA LEU A 412 -5.80 5.52 -2.12
C LEU A 412 -6.44 5.44 -0.74
N ARG A 413 -5.80 5.98 0.30
CA ARG A 413 -6.34 6.01 1.67
C ARG A 413 -7.69 6.73 1.72
N LEU A 414 -7.81 7.87 1.04
CA LEU A 414 -9.06 8.64 0.97
C LEU A 414 -10.16 7.89 0.18
N ALA A 415 -9.80 7.21 -0.91
CA ALA A 415 -10.73 6.39 -1.68
C ALA A 415 -11.21 5.17 -0.87
N PHE A 416 -10.33 4.48 -0.17
CA PHE A 416 -10.68 3.34 0.67
C PHE A 416 -11.56 3.78 1.84
N GLU A 417 -11.30 4.96 2.42
CA GLU A 417 -12.21 5.55 3.42
C GLU A 417 -13.59 5.89 2.84
N ARG A 418 -13.71 6.34 1.59
CA ARG A 418 -15.01 6.54 0.92
C ARG A 418 -15.76 5.22 0.73
N VAL A 419 -15.09 4.21 0.16
CA VAL A 419 -15.67 2.87 -0.08
C VAL A 419 -16.09 2.23 1.25
N SER A 420 -15.20 2.24 2.26
CA SER A 420 -15.48 1.78 3.62
C SER A 420 -16.75 2.42 4.20
N GLN A 421 -16.89 3.75 4.09
CA GLN A 421 -18.06 4.47 4.59
C GLN A 421 -19.33 4.14 3.81
N ARG A 422 -19.26 3.99 2.48
CA ARG A 422 -20.41 3.59 1.64
C ARG A 422 -20.86 2.17 1.94
N ILE A 423 -19.96 1.19 1.93
CA ILE A 423 -20.29 -0.21 2.25
C ILE A 423 -20.81 -0.34 3.69
N LEU A 424 -20.26 0.39 4.66
CA LEU A 424 -20.78 0.43 6.04
C LEU A 424 -22.21 0.98 6.11
N ALA A 425 -22.53 2.02 5.30
CA ALA A 425 -23.89 2.53 5.20
C ALA A 425 -24.85 1.53 4.53
N GLU A 426 -24.43 0.89 3.44
CA GLU A 426 -25.21 -0.17 2.76
C GLU A 426 -25.50 -1.38 3.65
N GLN A 427 -24.57 -1.76 4.54
CA GLN A 427 -24.75 -2.93 5.40
C GLN A 427 -25.58 -2.65 6.67
N LEU A 428 -25.71 -1.39 7.09
CA LEU A 428 -26.34 -1.02 8.38
C LEU A 428 -27.55 -0.08 8.25
N CYS A 429 -27.91 0.36 7.03
CA CYS A 429 -29.05 1.27 6.81
C CYS A 429 -30.39 0.71 7.34
N ASP A 430 -30.57 -0.61 7.37
CA ASP A 430 -31.76 -1.28 7.94
C ASP A 430 -32.00 -0.91 9.41
N LEU A 431 -30.94 -0.54 10.14
CA LEU A 431 -30.95 -0.16 11.56
C LEU A 431 -31.13 1.35 11.77
N ASP A 432 -30.87 2.20 10.78
CA ASP A 432 -30.90 3.67 10.92
C ASP A 432 -32.29 4.15 11.41
N SER A 433 -33.36 3.49 10.94
CA SER A 433 -34.75 3.76 11.36
C SER A 433 -35.04 3.35 12.81
N SER A 434 -34.29 2.41 13.38
CA SER A 434 -34.55 1.88 14.73
C SER A 434 -34.05 2.79 15.86
N ILE A 435 -33.17 3.75 15.55
CA ILE A 435 -32.68 4.77 16.48
C ILE A 435 -32.92 6.22 16.00
N GLY A 436 -33.30 6.41 14.73
CA GLY A 436 -33.52 7.75 14.14
C GLY A 436 -32.23 8.52 13.83
N LEU A 437 -31.10 7.83 13.77
CA LEU A 437 -29.77 8.37 13.50
C LEU A 437 -29.02 7.45 12.53
N SER A 438 -28.14 8.01 11.70
CA SER A 438 -27.27 7.20 10.85
C SER A 438 -26.24 6.43 11.69
N ILE A 439 -26.40 5.12 11.74
CA ILE A 439 -25.56 4.19 12.52
C ILE A 439 -24.18 4.06 11.93
N SER A 440 -24.06 4.04 10.60
CA SER A 440 -22.76 4.10 9.93
C SER A 440 -22.00 5.35 10.37
N ARG A 441 -22.65 6.52 10.40
CA ARG A 441 -22.05 7.78 10.87
C ARG A 441 -21.68 7.74 12.36
N LEU A 442 -22.51 7.13 13.21
CA LEU A 442 -22.23 6.94 14.63
C LEU A 442 -20.95 6.10 14.84
N ILE A 443 -20.85 4.97 14.15
CA ILE A 443 -19.69 4.07 14.22
C ILE A 443 -18.42 4.75 13.69
N ILE A 444 -18.48 5.41 12.52
CA ILE A 444 -17.35 6.18 11.97
C ILE A 444 -16.87 7.25 12.97
N THR A 445 -17.81 7.94 13.62
CA THR A 445 -17.49 9.00 14.59
C THR A 445 -16.85 8.44 15.86
N LYS A 446 -17.36 7.31 16.37
CA LYS A 446 -16.75 6.57 17.50
C LYS A 446 -15.28 6.27 17.24
N PHE A 447 -14.94 5.63 16.11
CA PHE A 447 -13.56 5.26 15.82
C PHE A 447 -12.64 6.49 15.65
N LYS A 448 -13.13 7.57 15.03
CA LYS A 448 -12.36 8.82 14.90
C LYS A 448 -12.03 9.46 16.26
N LEU A 449 -12.95 9.42 17.22
CA LEU A 449 -12.72 9.93 18.58
C LEU A 449 -11.75 9.03 19.39
N LEU A 450 -11.77 7.72 19.15
CA LEU A 450 -10.80 6.78 19.74
C LEU A 450 -9.39 6.96 19.17
N GLN A 451 -9.28 7.34 17.89
CA GLN A 451 -8.00 7.68 17.28
C GLN A 451 -7.42 8.98 17.83
N SER A 452 -8.22 10.06 17.89
CA SER A 452 -7.73 11.35 18.39
C SER A 452 -7.29 11.26 19.85
N THR A 453 -8.03 10.53 20.70
CA THR A 453 -7.64 10.32 22.10
C THR A 453 -6.36 9.49 22.24
N ALA A 454 -6.11 8.52 21.36
CA ALA A 454 -4.85 7.78 21.34
C ALA A 454 -3.65 8.64 20.88
N GLU A 455 -3.85 9.52 19.89
CA GLU A 455 -2.82 10.45 19.40
C GLU A 455 -2.50 11.55 20.43
N ASP A 456 -3.50 12.09 21.14
CA ASP A 456 -3.32 13.07 22.21
C ASP A 456 -2.52 12.49 23.39
N VAL A 457 -2.79 11.23 23.78
CA VAL A 457 -2.02 10.53 24.83
C VAL A 457 -0.59 10.22 24.37
N GLY A 458 -0.39 9.89 23.09
CA GLY A 458 0.94 9.71 22.51
C GLY A 458 1.77 10.99 22.50
N ASN A 459 1.16 12.13 22.16
CA ASN A 459 1.84 13.42 22.11
C ASN A 459 2.07 14.06 23.48
N GLN A 460 1.36 13.64 24.53
CA GLN A 460 1.55 14.12 25.90
C GLN A 460 2.66 13.39 26.68
N ASN A 461 3.26 12.34 26.13
CA ASN A 461 4.41 11.62 26.72
C ASN A 461 5.72 11.74 25.91
N PRO A 462 6.29 12.95 25.71
CA PRO A 462 7.71 13.11 25.34
C PRO A 462 8.63 12.97 26.57
N SER A 463 8.33 12.03 27.47
CA SER A 463 9.06 11.79 28.72
C SER A 463 10.11 10.69 28.56
N SER A 464 11.23 11.07 27.96
CA SER A 464 12.57 10.60 28.35
C SER A 464 12.74 9.12 28.75
N GLU A 465 12.44 8.18 27.86
CA GLU A 465 13.14 6.89 27.85
C GLU A 465 14.23 6.92 26.77
N SER A 466 15.47 6.73 27.22
CA SER A 466 16.66 6.70 26.37
C SER A 466 16.53 5.61 25.31
N ALA A 467 16.84 5.97 24.05
CA ALA A 467 16.99 4.99 22.99
C ALA A 467 17.93 3.85 23.41
N PRO A 468 17.65 2.59 23.03
CA PRO A 468 18.58 1.49 23.29
C PRO A 468 19.88 1.78 22.54
N GLU A 469 20.93 2.07 23.30
CA GLU A 469 22.27 2.30 22.77
C GLU A 469 22.76 0.98 22.14
N PHE A 470 22.63 0.88 20.81
CA PHE A 470 23.12 -0.26 20.06
C PHE A 470 24.65 -0.29 20.15
N LEU A 471 25.15 -1.04 21.14
CA LEU A 471 26.56 -1.33 21.32
C LEU A 471 27.12 -2.03 20.08
N HIS A 472 27.69 -1.24 19.16
CA HIS A 472 28.50 -1.77 18.08
C HIS A 472 29.61 -2.65 18.68
N PRO A 473 29.73 -3.93 18.29
CA PRO A 473 30.88 -4.73 18.68
C PRO A 473 32.13 -4.14 18.02
N LYS A 474 32.92 -3.40 18.79
CA LYS A 474 34.25 -2.93 18.39
C LYS A 474 35.08 -4.13 17.93
N ARG A 475 35.29 -4.26 16.61
CA ARG A 475 36.28 -5.20 16.08
C ARG A 475 37.68 -4.76 16.54
N PRO A 476 38.49 -5.65 17.15
CA PRO A 476 39.84 -5.31 17.52
C PRO A 476 40.72 -5.22 16.27
N LEU A 477 41.29 -4.04 16.02
CA LEU A 477 42.40 -3.87 15.08
C LEU A 477 43.71 -4.14 15.80
N THR A 478 44.36 -5.28 15.52
CA THR A 478 45.77 -5.49 15.87
C THR A 478 46.44 -6.58 15.03
N LEU A 479 47.75 -6.40 14.80
CA LEU A 479 48.71 -7.22 14.02
C LEU A 479 48.75 -6.84 12.52
N ALA A 480 49.61 -5.93 12.05
CA ALA A 480 51.07 -5.78 12.18
C ALA A 480 51.89 -6.75 11.31
N ALA A 481 52.60 -6.19 10.33
CA ALA A 481 53.78 -6.78 9.70
C ALA A 481 54.72 -5.66 9.25
N HIS A 482 55.90 -5.56 9.88
CA HIS A 482 57.00 -4.70 9.41
C HIS A 482 57.90 -5.47 8.43
N ALA A 483 58.02 -4.96 7.21
CA ALA A 483 59.17 -5.05 6.30
C ALA A 483 58.82 -4.15 5.09
N SER A 484 59.66 -3.27 4.56
CA SER A 484 61.11 -3.32 4.38
C SER A 484 61.75 -1.92 4.48
N VAL A 485 63.07 -1.87 4.68
CA VAL A 485 63.89 -0.66 4.88
C VAL A 485 64.83 -0.43 3.67
N ASN A 486 65.20 0.84 3.43
CA ASN A 486 66.11 1.38 2.39
C ASN A 486 65.50 1.44 0.97
N ALA A 487 65.52 2.58 0.27
CA ALA A 487 66.71 3.40 0.02
C ALA A 487 66.47 4.94 -0.01
N ARG A 488 67.58 5.69 0.03
CA ARG A 488 67.66 7.16 0.06
C ARG A 488 67.63 7.81 -1.34
N SER A 489 66.92 8.92 -1.47
CA SER A 489 67.40 10.21 -2.04
C SER A 489 66.31 11.26 -1.84
N VAL A 490 66.47 12.29 -1.01
CA VAL A 490 67.18 13.55 -1.36
C VAL A 490 66.66 14.14 -2.67
N PHE A 491 65.71 15.09 -2.59
CA PHE A 491 65.82 16.43 -3.18
C PHE A 491 64.60 17.30 -2.78
N THR A 492 64.88 18.45 -2.17
CA THR A 492 63.98 19.63 -2.10
C THR A 492 64.60 20.71 -2.98
N PRO A 493 63.79 21.43 -3.78
CA PRO A 493 63.69 22.90 -3.62
C PRO A 493 62.21 23.35 -3.55
N GLU A 494 61.80 24.33 -2.74
CA GLU A 494 62.16 25.77 -2.70
C GLU A 494 61.10 26.64 -3.42
N GLU A 495 60.11 27.03 -2.62
CA GLU A 495 59.40 28.31 -2.57
C GLU A 495 59.82 29.43 -3.56
N VAL A 496 58.90 29.87 -4.45
CA VAL A 496 58.88 31.23 -5.02
C VAL A 496 57.43 31.72 -5.28
N LEU A 497 57.12 32.90 -4.73
CA LEU A 497 56.00 33.83 -5.01
C LEU A 497 56.59 35.27 -5.04
N PRO A 498 55.85 36.36 -5.40
CA PRO A 498 54.61 36.47 -6.17
C PRO A 498 54.91 37.15 -7.55
N PRO A 499 54.65 38.45 -7.92
CA PRO A 499 53.82 39.55 -7.40
C PRO A 499 52.56 39.85 -8.26
N GLU A 500 52.11 41.10 -8.32
CA GLU A 500 50.82 41.63 -8.80
C GLU A 500 50.93 42.55 -10.05
N ALA A 501 49.82 42.77 -10.77
CA ALA A 501 49.38 44.03 -11.44
C ALA A 501 48.11 43.75 -12.30
N THR A 502 46.88 44.18 -11.96
CA THR A 502 46.23 45.51 -12.17
C THR A 502 46.07 45.99 -13.61
N GLU A 503 44.79 46.17 -14.03
CA GLU A 503 44.16 47.14 -14.97
C GLU A 503 42.97 46.44 -15.70
N SER A 504 41.68 46.81 -15.66
CA SER A 504 40.91 48.08 -15.58
C SER A 504 40.68 48.83 -16.90
N PHE A 505 39.66 48.43 -17.67
CA PHE A 505 38.87 49.24 -18.62
C PHE A 505 37.50 48.52 -18.77
N ALA A 506 36.30 49.10 -18.54
CA ALA A 506 35.70 50.39 -18.89
C ALA A 506 35.42 50.52 -20.41
N GLY A 507 34.13 50.54 -20.80
CA GLY A 507 33.72 50.62 -22.22
C GLY A 507 32.22 50.36 -22.49
N ASP A 508 31.38 51.32 -22.11
CA ASP A 508 30.21 51.84 -22.84
C ASP A 508 29.14 50.91 -23.50
N ASN A 509 27.97 50.93 -22.85
CA ASN A 509 26.64 51.08 -23.49
C ASN A 509 26.60 52.42 -24.30
N PRO A 510 25.69 52.67 -25.28
CA PRO A 510 24.25 52.38 -25.17
C PRO A 510 23.46 52.15 -26.50
N ASN A 511 22.13 52.19 -26.37
CA ASN A 511 21.11 52.57 -27.37
C ASN A 511 20.78 51.58 -28.52
N SER A 512 19.55 51.49 -29.07
CA SER A 512 18.15 51.77 -28.68
C SER A 512 17.37 52.01 -29.98
N MET A 513 16.28 51.26 -30.23
CA MET A 513 15.10 51.62 -31.05
C MET A 513 14.23 50.34 -31.13
N GLU A 514 12.99 50.26 -30.67
CA GLU A 514 11.77 51.06 -30.94
C GLU A 514 11.30 51.07 -32.41
N THR A 515 10.34 50.18 -32.70
CA THR A 515 9.16 50.29 -33.59
C THR A 515 8.52 48.89 -33.58
N GLN A 516 7.35 48.59 -32.99
CA GLN A 516 6.04 49.25 -32.88
C GLN A 516 5.23 49.25 -34.19
N VAL A 517 3.97 48.77 -34.09
CA VAL A 517 2.87 48.88 -35.09
C VAL A 517 3.07 47.97 -36.33
N ASP A 518 2.14 47.09 -36.74
CA ASP A 518 0.70 47.34 -36.88
C ASP A 518 -0.21 46.09 -36.74
N SER A 519 -1.50 46.36 -36.57
CA SER A 519 -2.61 45.42 -36.45
C SER A 519 -3.59 45.56 -37.62
N ASN A 520 -4.06 44.45 -38.20
CA ASN A 520 -5.31 44.31 -38.98
C ASN A 520 -5.36 42.91 -39.63
N HIS A 521 -6.48 42.29 -40.00
CA HIS A 521 -7.92 42.37 -39.70
C HIS A 521 -8.53 41.16 -40.47
N GLN A 522 -9.53 40.51 -39.90
CA GLN A 522 -10.58 39.67 -40.51
C GLN A 522 -10.37 38.95 -41.89
N GLY A 523 -10.59 37.64 -41.86
CA GLY A 523 -11.00 36.79 -42.97
C GLY A 523 -11.76 35.58 -42.43
#